data_AF-R7UWZ2-F1
#
_entry.id   AF-R7UWZ2-F1
#
_cell.length_a   1.000
_cell.length_b   1.000
_cell.length_c   1.000
_cell.angle_alpha   90.00
_cell.angle_beta   90.00
_cell.angle_gamma   90.00
#
_symmetry.space_group_name_H-M   'P 1'
#
loop_
_entity.id
_entity.type
_entity.pdbx_description
1 polymer ?
#
loop_
_entity_poly.entity_id
_entity_poly.type
_entity_poly.pdbx_seq_one_letter_code
_entity_poly.pdbx_strand_id
1 'polypeptide(L)'
;SVQHDGAIPIFLSAPTQKIFDCKTDDDVTASRPYKLVKKEDILKDIFNRAAVCDFQPHRKTIDKYPGEEFLLIYDADYKFGENFLIAMTVEAKDLYLNVSQSLFCQMQNTVHLIVQVMLLES
;
A
#
# COMPACT_ATOMS: atom_id res chain seq x y z
N SER A 1 -19.99 -9.16 4.72
CA SER A 1 -18.55 -9.03 5.01
C SER A 1 -18.02 -8.00 4.04
N VAL A 2 -17.41 -6.92 4.53
CA VAL A 2 -16.93 -5.82 3.69
C VAL A 2 -15.78 -6.35 2.84
N GLN A 3 -16.08 -6.76 1.60
CA GLN A 3 -15.07 -6.84 0.56
C GLN A 3 -14.63 -5.41 0.31
N HIS A 4 -13.40 -5.07 0.68
CA HIS A 4 -12.87 -3.71 0.61
C HIS A 4 -12.54 -3.33 -0.84
N ASP A 5 -13.56 -3.20 -1.68
CA ASP A 5 -13.51 -2.64 -3.03
C ASP A 5 -12.32 -3.15 -3.88
N GLY A 6 -11.96 -4.43 -3.76
CA GLY A 6 -10.87 -5.04 -4.51
C GLY A 6 -9.50 -5.03 -3.83
N ALA A 7 -9.35 -4.51 -2.61
CA ALA A 7 -8.18 -4.72 -1.77
C ALA A 7 -8.42 -5.81 -0.71
N ILE A 8 -7.36 -6.54 -0.33
CA ILE A 8 -7.44 -7.59 0.70
C ILE A 8 -6.31 -7.44 1.73
N PRO A 9 -6.52 -7.86 2.99
CA PRO A 9 -5.45 -8.00 3.96
C PRO A 9 -4.46 -9.07 3.51
N ILE A 10 -3.17 -8.82 3.71
CA ILE A 10 -2.09 -9.76 3.40
C ILE A 10 -1.00 -9.66 4.46
N PHE A 11 -0.56 -10.82 4.96
CA PHE A 11 0.63 -10.91 5.78
C PHE A 11 1.88 -10.89 4.90
N LEU A 12 2.82 -9.97 5.16
CA LEU A 12 4.16 -10.01 4.58
C LEU A 12 5.21 -10.25 5.66
N SER A 13 5.94 -11.35 5.55
CA SER A 13 7.05 -11.68 6.44
C SER A 13 8.23 -10.73 6.26
N ALA A 14 9.11 -10.61 7.26
CA ALA A 14 10.29 -9.75 7.18
C ALA A 14 11.20 -10.05 5.96
N PRO A 15 11.43 -11.32 5.54
CA PRO A 15 12.13 -11.61 4.30
C PRO A 15 11.44 -11.03 3.06
N THR A 16 10.11 -11.17 2.96
CA THR A 16 9.35 -10.59 1.85
C THR A 16 9.42 -9.07 1.86
N GLN A 17 9.26 -8.45 3.03
CA GLN A 17 9.37 -7.00 3.17
C GLN A 17 10.73 -6.48 2.68
N LYS A 18 11.82 -7.21 2.96
CA LYS A 18 13.15 -6.89 2.46
C LYS A 18 13.29 -7.04 0.95
N ILE A 19 12.63 -8.02 0.34
CA ILE A 19 12.67 -8.24 -1.12
C ILE A 19 11.99 -7.08 -1.87
N PHE A 20 10.92 -6.54 -1.30
CA PHE A 20 10.10 -5.49 -1.92
C PHE A 20 10.38 -4.09 -1.36
N ASP A 21 11.42 -3.92 -0.54
CA ASP A 21 11.79 -2.65 0.11
C ASP A 21 10.56 -1.97 0.77
N CYS A 22 9.82 -2.75 1.56
CA CYS A 22 8.64 -2.31 2.29
C CYS A 22 8.70 -2.67 3.77
N LYS A 23 9.89 -2.60 4.38
CA LYS A 23 10.04 -2.83 5.81
C LYS A 23 9.17 -1.86 6.61
N THR A 24 8.34 -2.42 7.49
CA THR A 24 7.43 -1.65 8.35
C THR A 24 8.22 -0.71 9.26
N ASP A 25 7.70 0.49 9.45
CA ASP A 25 8.26 1.60 10.23
C ASP A 25 9.58 2.20 9.70
N ASP A 26 10.14 1.65 8.62
CA ASP A 26 11.33 2.17 7.95
C ASP A 26 11.01 2.63 6.52
N ASP A 27 10.77 1.68 5.61
CA ASP A 27 10.50 1.98 4.20
C ASP A 27 9.06 2.49 3.99
N VAL A 28 8.14 1.98 4.81
CA VAL A 28 6.73 2.41 4.90
C VAL A 28 6.41 2.75 6.34
N THR A 29 5.69 3.86 6.56
CA THR A 29 5.35 4.33 7.90
C THR A 29 3.85 4.68 7.96
N ALA A 30 3.29 4.90 9.15
CA ALA A 30 1.91 5.37 9.29
C ALA A 30 1.63 6.66 8.48
N SER A 31 2.63 7.54 8.34
CA SER A 31 2.52 8.78 7.55
C SER A 31 2.74 8.60 6.04
N ARG A 32 3.47 7.53 5.66
CA ARG A 32 3.77 7.17 4.26
C ARG A 32 3.56 5.66 4.08
N PRO A 33 2.30 5.19 4.08
CA PRO A 33 2.02 3.75 4.17
C PRO A 33 2.07 3.04 2.82
N TYR A 34 2.24 3.76 1.72
CA TYR A 34 2.06 3.23 0.37
C TYR A 34 3.37 2.78 -0.26
N LYS A 35 3.35 1.59 -0.86
CA LYS A 35 4.45 1.05 -1.68
C LYS A 35 3.89 0.46 -2.96
N LEU A 36 4.42 0.91 -4.10
CA LEU A 36 4.19 0.25 -5.38
C LEU A 36 5.20 -0.89 -5.58
N VAL A 37 4.69 -2.03 -6.02
CA VAL A 37 5.48 -3.24 -6.29
C VAL A 37 5.11 -3.79 -7.66
N LYS A 38 6.11 -4.16 -8.46
CA LYS A 38 5.88 -4.67 -9.80
C LYS A 38 5.30 -6.09 -9.75
N LYS A 39 4.28 -6.32 -10.57
CA LYS A 39 3.70 -7.65 -10.79
C LYS A 39 4.78 -8.66 -11.19
N GLU A 40 5.69 -8.27 -12.09
CA GLU A 40 6.79 -9.13 -12.53
C GLU A 40 7.67 -9.60 -11.37
N ASP A 41 7.99 -8.71 -10.42
CA ASP A 41 8.85 -9.04 -9.29
C ASP A 41 8.13 -9.95 -8.28
N ILE A 42 6.82 -9.75 -8.07
CA ILE A 42 5.99 -10.68 -7.28
C ILE A 42 5.96 -12.07 -7.94
N LEU A 43 5.76 -12.14 -9.26
CA LEU A 43 5.72 -13.41 -9.98
C LEU A 43 7.06 -14.15 -9.96
N LYS A 44 8.18 -13.41 -10.11
CA LYS A 44 9.54 -13.95 -9.93
C LYS A 44 9.73 -14.51 -8.53
N ASP A 45 9.26 -13.79 -7.52
CA ASP A 45 9.38 -14.23 -6.13
C ASP A 45 8.55 -15.49 -5.82
N ILE A 46 7.30 -15.54 -6.31
CA ILE A 46 6.45 -16.74 -6.26
C ILE A 46 7.14 -17.94 -6.92
N PHE A 47 7.79 -17.73 -8.06
CA PHE A 47 8.52 -18.78 -8.77
C PHE A 47 9.75 -19.26 -7.98
N ASN A 48 10.56 -18.32 -7.48
CA ASN A 48 11.83 -18.62 -6.81
C ASN A 48 11.65 -19.23 -5.41
N ARG A 49 10.67 -18.76 -4.63
CA ARG A 49 10.46 -19.19 -3.24
C ARG A 49 9.29 -20.15 -3.06
N ALA A 50 8.51 -20.39 -4.10
CA ALA A 50 7.39 -21.33 -4.13
C ALA A 50 6.52 -21.25 -2.86
N ALA A 51 6.40 -22.35 -2.09
CA ALA A 51 5.54 -22.43 -0.91
C ALA A 51 5.90 -21.47 0.23
N VAL A 52 7.09 -20.86 0.21
CA VAL A 52 7.57 -19.91 1.24
C VAL A 52 7.27 -18.46 0.84
N CYS A 53 6.79 -18.20 -0.38
CA CYS A 53 6.40 -16.88 -0.81
C CYS A 53 5.04 -16.49 -0.19
N ASP A 54 4.99 -15.33 0.49
CA ASP A 54 3.75 -14.84 1.12
C ASP A 54 2.64 -14.55 0.09
N PHE A 55 2.98 -14.33 -1.18
CA PHE A 55 2.02 -14.11 -2.26
C PHE A 55 1.46 -15.40 -2.88
N GLN A 56 1.97 -16.59 -2.52
CA GLN A 56 1.51 -17.86 -3.11
C GLN A 56 -0.02 -18.07 -3.01
N PRO A 57 -0.66 -17.88 -1.84
CA PRO A 57 -2.10 -18.07 -1.71
C PRO A 57 -2.93 -17.24 -2.70
N HIS A 58 -2.36 -16.14 -3.20
CA HIS A 58 -3.02 -15.20 -4.11
C HIS A 58 -2.51 -15.28 -5.57
N ARG A 59 -1.67 -16.26 -5.91
CA ARG A 59 -1.04 -16.38 -7.25
C ARG A 59 -2.02 -16.23 -8.40
N LYS A 60 -3.16 -16.93 -8.37
CA LYS A 60 -4.16 -16.89 -9.46
C LYS A 60 -4.73 -15.49 -9.69
N THR A 61 -4.90 -14.71 -8.63
CA THR A 61 -5.38 -13.33 -8.71
C THR A 61 -4.28 -12.43 -9.27
N ILE A 62 -3.05 -12.61 -8.78
CA ILE A 62 -1.88 -11.84 -9.22
C ILE A 62 -1.61 -12.08 -10.72
N ASP A 63 -1.64 -13.33 -11.19
CA ASP A 63 -1.46 -13.69 -12.59
C ASP A 63 -2.48 -12.97 -13.50
N LYS A 64 -3.73 -12.86 -13.05
CA LYS A 64 -4.84 -12.25 -13.81
C LYS A 64 -4.94 -10.74 -13.68
N TYR A 65 -4.19 -10.11 -12.77
CA TYR A 65 -4.24 -8.68 -12.57
C TYR A 65 -3.83 -7.94 -13.85
N PRO A 66 -4.64 -7.00 -14.36
CA PRO A 66 -4.38 -6.38 -15.66
C PRO A 66 -3.34 -5.25 -15.63
N GLY A 67 -2.95 -4.77 -14.44
CA GLY A 67 -1.94 -3.73 -14.29
C GLY A 67 -0.51 -4.27 -14.10
N GLU A 68 0.47 -3.38 -14.21
CA GLU A 68 1.90 -3.70 -14.05
C GLU A 68 2.38 -3.64 -12.60
N GLU A 69 1.68 -2.89 -11.75
CA GLU A 69 2.06 -2.66 -10.35
C GLU A 69 0.87 -2.79 -9.42
N PHE A 70 1.10 -3.46 -8.30
CA PHE A 70 0.19 -3.51 -7.16
C PHE A 70 0.57 -2.42 -6.16
N LEU A 71 -0.43 -1.95 -5.42
CA LEU A 71 -0.24 -1.10 -4.26
C LEU A 71 -0.32 -1.94 -2.99
N LEU A 72 0.77 -1.94 -2.23
CA LEU A 72 0.80 -2.34 -0.83
C LEU A 72 0.52 -1.13 0.05
N ILE A 73 -0.31 -1.33 1.07
CA ILE A 73 -0.66 -0.31 2.05
C ILE A 73 -0.33 -0.87 3.42
N TYR A 74 0.63 -0.26 4.10
CA TYR A 74 0.99 -0.62 5.46
C TYR A 74 -0.15 -0.32 6.43
N ASP A 75 -0.59 -1.33 7.16
CA ASP A 75 -1.63 -1.22 8.19
C ASP A 75 -0.99 -1.18 9.58
N ALA A 76 -0.44 -0.03 9.93
CA ALA A 76 0.32 0.17 11.18
C ALA A 76 -0.47 -0.19 12.45
N ASP A 77 -1.79 -0.02 12.41
CA ASP A 77 -2.67 -0.27 13.56
C ASP A 77 -3.38 -1.64 13.47
N TYR A 78 -3.06 -2.48 12.48
CA TYR A 78 -3.72 -3.77 12.22
C TYR A 78 -5.26 -3.67 12.14
N LYS A 79 -5.79 -2.57 11.57
CA LYS A 79 -7.24 -2.33 11.41
C LYS A 79 -7.92 -3.42 10.58
N PHE A 80 -7.18 -4.03 9.69
CA PHE A 80 -7.65 -5.05 8.75
C PHE A 80 -7.13 -6.46 9.10
N GLY A 81 -6.45 -6.61 10.25
CA GLY A 81 -6.04 -7.89 10.82
C GLY A 81 -4.67 -8.41 10.38
N GLU A 82 -4.08 -7.83 9.33
CA GLU A 82 -2.74 -8.17 8.85
C GLU A 82 -1.86 -6.92 8.76
N ASN A 83 -0.55 -7.09 8.56
CA ASN A 83 0.37 -5.97 8.51
C ASN A 83 0.29 -5.16 7.20
N PHE A 84 -0.32 -5.69 6.13
CA PHE A 84 -0.56 -4.96 4.90
C PHE A 84 -1.97 -5.19 4.36
N LEU A 85 -2.43 -4.25 3.54
CA LEU A 85 -3.40 -4.49 2.48
C LEU A 85 -2.68 -4.53 1.13
N ILE A 86 -3.25 -5.26 0.18
CA ILE A 86 -2.85 -5.23 -1.23
C ILE A 86 -4.08 -4.95 -2.11
N ALA A 87 -3.96 -3.96 -3.00
CA ALA A 87 -4.99 -3.64 -3.98
C ALA A 87 -4.96 -4.66 -5.14
N MET A 88 -5.90 -5.60 -5.13
CA MET A 88 -6.01 -6.71 -6.11
C MET A 88 -6.80 -6.34 -7.38
N THR A 89 -7.28 -5.09 -7.49
CA THR A 89 -7.89 -4.54 -8.71
C THR A 89 -7.29 -3.18 -9.05
N VAL A 90 -7.40 -2.75 -10.31
CA VAL A 90 -6.87 -1.44 -10.75
C VAL A 90 -7.71 -0.33 -10.11
N GLU A 91 -9.01 -0.55 -10.01
CA GLU A 91 -9.97 0.36 -9.39
C GLU A 91 -9.65 0.59 -7.92
N ALA A 92 -9.31 -0.48 -7.17
CA ALA A 92 -8.87 -0.37 -5.78
C ALA A 92 -7.59 0.46 -5.67
N LYS A 93 -6.60 0.16 -6.52
CA LYS A 93 -5.32 0.87 -6.52
C LYS A 93 -5.53 2.37 -6.74
N ASP A 94 -6.28 2.72 -7.77
CA ASP A 94 -6.54 4.10 -8.14
C ASP A 94 -7.34 4.82 -7.05
N LEU A 95 -8.33 4.16 -6.45
CA LEU A 95 -9.10 4.70 -5.33
C LEU A 95 -8.19 5.10 -4.15
N TYR A 96 -7.32 4.19 -3.68
CA TYR A 96 -6.43 4.49 -2.56
C TYR A 96 -5.40 5.57 -2.89
N LEU A 97 -4.83 5.56 -4.10
CA LEU A 97 -3.90 6.62 -4.54
C LEU A 97 -4.57 7.99 -4.63
N ASN A 98 -5.79 8.05 -5.15
CA ASN A 98 -6.55 9.30 -5.28
C ASN A 98 -6.98 9.87 -3.93
N VAL A 99 -7.42 9.00 -2.99
CA VAL A 99 -7.76 9.42 -1.62
C VAL A 99 -6.54 10.02 -0.92
N SER A 100 -5.37 9.37 -1.04
CA SER A 100 -4.14 9.87 -0.44
C SER A 100 -3.68 11.21 -1.03
N GLN A 101 -3.74 11.36 -2.36
CA GLN A 101 -3.43 12.64 -3.01
C GLN A 101 -4.38 13.75 -2.57
N SER A 102 -5.67 13.44 -2.44
CA SER A 102 -6.69 14.40 -2.01
C SER A 102 -6.45 14.87 -0.57
N LEU A 103 -6.16 13.94 0.34
CA LEU A 103 -5.82 14.25 1.73
C LEU A 103 -4.53 15.07 1.82
N PHE A 104 -3.51 14.72 1.05
CA PHE A 104 -2.26 15.48 1.01
C PHE A 104 -2.50 16.94 0.58
N CYS A 105 -3.28 17.17 -0.49
CA CYS A 105 -3.64 18.52 -0.94
C CYS A 105 -4.42 19.30 0.13
N GLN A 106 -5.37 18.66 0.83
CA GLN A 106 -6.12 19.29 1.92
C GLN A 106 -5.23 19.69 3.10
N MET A 107 -4.27 18.82 3.48
CA MET A 107 -3.32 19.15 4.54
C MET A 107 -2.42 20.33 4.15
N GLN A 108 -1.90 20.36 2.91
CA GLN A 108 -1.08 21.46 2.41
C GLN A 108 -1.83 22.79 2.42
N ASN A 109 -3.09 22.80 1.95
CA ASN A 109 -3.94 24.00 1.98
C ASN A 109 -4.18 24.48 3.41
N THR A 110 -4.42 23.56 4.35
CA THR A 110 -4.65 23.89 5.77
C THR A 110 -3.39 24.48 6.41
N VAL A 111 -2.22 23.89 6.17
CA VAL A 111 -0.93 24.41 6.67
C VAL A 111 -0.65 25.80 6.10
N HIS A 112 -0.87 26.00 4.81
CA HIS A 112 -0.70 27.30 4.17
C HIS A 112 -1.59 28.39 4.79
N LEU A 113 -2.86 28.07 5.02
CA LEU A 113 -3.80 29.01 5.66
C LEU A 113 -3.37 29.36 7.09
N ILE A 114 -2.94 28.38 7.87
CA ILE A 114 -2.46 28.61 9.25
C ILE A 114 -1.23 29.53 9.25
N VAL A 115 -0.25 29.30 8.37
CA VAL A 115 0.93 30.17 8.25
C VAL A 115 0.54 31.60 7.89
N GLN A 116 -0.41 31.76 6.96
CA GLN A 116 -0.85 33.09 6.54
C GLN A 116 -1.59 33.85 7.65
N VAL A 117 -2.42 33.16 8.45
CA VAL A 117 -3.08 33.75 9.63
C VAL A 117 -2.04 34.18 10.67
N MET A 118 -1.05 33.34 10.97
CA MET A 118 0.01 33.68 11.94
C MET A 118 0.83 34.91 11.53
N LEU A 119 1.10 35.08 10.24
CA LEU A 119 1.83 36.25 9.71
C LEU A 119 1.01 37.55 9.74
N LEU A 120 -0.32 37.47 9.69
CA LEU A 120 -1.21 38.63 9.73
C LEU A 120 -1.45 39.14 11.16
N GLU A 121 -1.28 38.28 12.15
CA GLU A 121 -1.39 38.64 13.58
C GLU A 121 -0.03 39.02 14.22
N SER A 122 1.03 39.12 13.41
CA SER A 122 2.38 39.55 13.82
C SER A 122 2.67 40.99 13.40
#